data_AF-A0A7J5XI51-F1
#
_entry.id   AF-A0A7J5XI51-F1
#
_cell.length_a   1.000
_cell.length_b   1.000
_cell.length_c   1.000
_cell.angle_alpha   90.00
_cell.angle_beta   90.00
_cell.angle_gamma   90.00
#
_symmetry.space_group_name_H-M   'P 1'
#
loop_
_entity.id
_entity.type
_entity.pdbx_description
1 polymer ?
#
loop_
_entity_poly.entity_id
_entity_poly.type
_entity_poly.pdbx_seq_one_letter_code
_entity_poly.pdbx_strand_id
1 'polypeptide(L)'
;MVSTIKTTMPNSGYSLVKGALLTQGHRVQWDRVRASMHRVDTLGVLSRLGCVVRRTYSVPCPKYLVHIDTNHKLIRSCTLEHHDNCSSTTLAFSESLSNSLDTHSVRADHGVENFGVAELMLTVRGPNSRSFISGKSVHNQRIERLWRDVWMAVTSIFYIVLHSLEDEGHLDPSNSTHLFCCHYVFLPRLQHSLKVFRDGWDNHPLRTEQNMTPNQMWAMGELHNPIHDPDDTLQIPYIDWEASGHLREEQSGIVVPVTRSPLSDQQMEHLNANIDPMLPSDSFGKDIYLNTLRLVLFMT
;
A
#
# COMPACT_ATOMS: atom_id res chain seq x y z
N MET A 1 6.66 4.77 -23.77
CA MET A 1 7.35 5.04 -22.48
C MET A 1 6.45 5.85 -21.55
N VAL A 2 6.36 7.19 -21.68
CA VAL A 2 5.50 7.98 -20.77
C VAL A 2 4.02 7.62 -20.91
N SER A 3 3.50 7.42 -22.13
CA SER A 3 2.12 6.95 -22.34
C SER A 3 1.83 5.65 -21.58
N THR A 4 2.71 4.66 -21.68
CA THR A 4 2.62 3.38 -20.98
C THR A 4 2.54 3.57 -19.45
N ILE A 5 3.41 4.41 -18.87
CA ILE A 5 3.38 4.72 -17.43
C ILE A 5 2.06 5.40 -17.04
N LYS A 6 1.55 6.29 -17.89
CA LYS A 6 0.27 6.97 -17.68
C LYS A 6 -0.93 6.05 -17.84
N THR A 7 -0.85 4.95 -18.60
CA THR A 7 -1.89 3.93 -18.63
C THR A 7 -2.00 3.22 -17.27
N THR A 8 -0.87 2.91 -16.62
CA THR A 8 -0.85 2.24 -15.31
C THR A 8 -1.13 3.20 -14.14
N MET A 9 -0.56 4.42 -14.18
CA MET A 9 -0.71 5.44 -13.15
C MET A 9 -1.18 6.77 -13.79
N PRO A 10 -2.46 6.87 -14.21
CA PRO A 10 -3.02 8.01 -14.94
C PRO A 10 -2.92 9.33 -14.20
N ASN A 11 -2.82 9.30 -12.87
CA ASN A 11 -2.70 10.51 -12.06
C ASN A 11 -1.28 10.76 -11.56
N SER A 12 -0.28 10.01 -12.02
CA SER A 12 1.12 10.25 -11.66
C SER A 12 1.64 11.61 -12.15
N GLY A 13 2.41 12.30 -11.32
CA GLY A 13 3.08 13.56 -11.64
C GLY A 13 4.50 13.37 -12.19
N TYR A 14 5.16 14.46 -12.59
CA TYR A 14 6.47 14.43 -13.25
C TYR A 14 7.55 13.63 -12.51
N SER A 15 7.68 13.80 -11.19
CA SER A 15 8.69 13.10 -10.40
C SER A 15 8.45 11.60 -10.37
N LEU A 16 7.20 11.17 -10.17
CA LEU A 16 6.85 9.75 -10.14
C LEU A 16 7.04 9.11 -11.53
N VAL A 17 6.66 9.81 -12.61
CA VAL A 17 6.93 9.35 -13.98
C VAL A 17 8.42 9.23 -14.24
N LYS A 18 9.24 10.17 -13.76
CA LYS A 18 10.70 10.09 -13.89
C LYS A 18 11.29 8.94 -13.08
N GLY A 19 10.80 8.69 -11.87
CA GLY A 19 11.19 7.54 -11.06
C GLY A 19 10.83 6.22 -11.74
N ALA A 20 9.61 6.09 -12.25
CA ALA A 20 9.17 4.92 -13.01
C ALA A 20 10.03 4.67 -14.28
N LEU A 21 10.40 5.72 -15.02
CA LEU A 21 11.35 5.59 -16.13
C LEU A 21 12.71 5.08 -15.67
N LEU A 22 13.22 5.58 -14.54
CA LEU A 22 14.49 5.14 -13.98
C LEU A 22 14.44 3.66 -13.56
N THR A 23 13.36 3.23 -12.93
CA THR A 23 13.10 1.82 -12.58
C THR A 23 13.07 0.93 -13.82
N GLN A 24 12.54 1.43 -14.94
CA GLN A 24 12.58 0.74 -16.24
C GLN A 24 13.96 0.81 -16.92
N GLY A 25 14.99 1.34 -16.26
CA GLY A 25 16.35 1.48 -16.79
C GLY A 25 16.57 2.71 -17.67
N HIS A 26 15.58 3.59 -17.82
CA HIS A 26 15.66 4.77 -18.68
C HIS A 26 16.09 6.01 -17.91
N ARG A 27 17.30 6.51 -18.19
CA ARG A 27 17.79 7.80 -17.68
C ARG A 27 17.42 8.93 -18.65
N VAL A 28 16.36 9.68 -18.32
CA VAL A 28 15.81 10.72 -19.21
C VAL A 28 15.96 12.12 -18.59
N GLN A 29 16.37 13.09 -19.42
CA GLN A 29 16.46 14.51 -19.05
C GLN A 29 15.08 15.07 -18.67
N TRP A 30 15.06 16.01 -17.71
CA TRP A 30 13.82 16.61 -17.22
C TRP A 30 12.99 17.28 -18.30
N ASP A 31 13.62 17.99 -19.23
CA ASP A 31 12.92 18.69 -20.31
C ASP A 31 12.20 17.71 -21.24
N ARG A 32 12.79 16.53 -21.48
CA ARG A 32 12.17 15.48 -22.29
C ARG A 32 10.99 14.83 -21.56
N VAL A 33 11.11 14.59 -20.25
CA VAL A 33 9.99 14.10 -19.43
C VAL A 33 8.85 15.13 -19.42
N ARG A 34 9.17 16.41 -19.19
CA ARG A 34 8.20 17.51 -19.19
C ARG A 34 7.49 17.60 -20.54
N ALA A 35 8.25 17.70 -21.64
CA ALA A 35 7.69 17.79 -22.98
C ALA A 35 6.79 16.59 -23.32
N SER A 36 7.18 15.38 -22.90
CA SER A 36 6.34 14.19 -23.11
C SER A 36 5.07 14.23 -22.26
N MET A 37 5.13 14.66 -21.00
CA MET A 37 3.96 14.81 -20.13
C MET A 37 2.97 15.85 -20.69
N HIS A 38 3.45 16.98 -21.23
CA HIS A 38 2.57 17.96 -21.87
C HIS A 38 1.92 17.47 -23.17
N ARG A 39 2.46 16.43 -23.82
CA ARG A 39 1.82 15.81 -25.00
C ARG A 39 0.83 14.72 -24.62
N VAL A 40 1.09 14.01 -23.52
CA VAL A 40 0.35 12.79 -23.13
C VAL A 40 -0.72 13.07 -22.06
N ASP A 41 -0.47 14.01 -21.14
CA ASP A 41 -1.29 14.29 -19.96
C ASP A 41 -1.45 15.81 -19.75
N THR A 42 -1.88 16.54 -20.78
CA THR A 42 -2.04 18.00 -20.71
C THR A 42 -2.99 18.41 -19.59
N LEU A 43 -4.14 17.73 -19.46
CA LEU A 43 -5.15 18.04 -18.45
C LEU A 43 -4.65 17.76 -17.03
N GLY A 44 -3.98 16.62 -16.80
CA GLY A 44 -3.41 16.30 -15.50
C GLY A 44 -2.26 17.24 -15.13
N VAL A 45 -1.51 17.77 -16.09
CA VAL A 45 -0.52 18.81 -15.81
C VAL A 45 -1.19 20.10 -15.31
N LEU A 46 -2.27 20.54 -15.97
CA LEU A 46 -3.00 21.74 -15.59
C LEU A 46 -3.65 21.63 -14.21
N SER A 47 -4.22 20.47 -13.88
CA SER A 47 -4.86 20.25 -12.57
C SER A 47 -3.88 20.27 -11.39
N ARG A 48 -2.57 20.18 -11.65
CA ARG A 48 -1.48 20.19 -10.65
C ARG A 48 -0.79 21.54 -10.50
N LEU A 49 -1.31 22.60 -11.13
CA LEU A 49 -0.83 23.98 -10.98
C LEU A 49 -1.27 24.56 -9.61
N GLY A 50 -0.75 23.99 -8.53
CA GLY A 50 -1.02 24.42 -7.16
C GLY A 50 0.26 24.52 -6.34
N CYS A 51 0.36 25.54 -5.50
CA CYS A 51 1.44 25.67 -4.53
C CYS A 51 1.07 24.90 -3.26
N VAL A 52 1.78 23.80 -2.98
CA VAL A 52 1.66 23.10 -1.70
C VAL A 52 2.69 23.67 -0.74
N VAL A 53 2.25 24.26 0.37
CA VAL A 53 3.13 24.66 1.47
C VAL A 53 3.74 23.39 2.07
N ARG A 54 5.06 23.24 1.95
CA ARG A 54 5.80 22.08 2.44
C ARG A 54 6.35 22.39 3.83
N ARG A 55 6.09 21.52 4.80
CA ARG A 55 6.69 21.62 6.14
C ARG A 55 8.07 20.95 6.14
N THR A 56 9.01 21.54 6.85
CA THR A 56 10.32 20.94 7.11
C THR A 56 10.16 19.75 8.03
N TYR A 57 10.74 18.62 7.64
CA TYR A 57 10.82 17.42 8.47
C TYR A 57 12.28 16.99 8.44
N SER A 58 12.83 16.69 9.60
CA SER A 58 14.22 16.28 9.74
C SER A 58 14.28 15.09 10.68
N VAL A 59 14.96 14.04 10.25
CA VAL A 59 15.36 12.90 11.07
C VAL A 59 16.86 12.72 10.92
N PRO A 60 17.58 12.26 11.96
CA PRO A 60 19.04 12.11 11.92
C PRO A 60 19.56 11.18 10.82
N CYS A 61 18.86 10.08 10.58
CA CYS A 61 19.25 9.06 9.59
C CYS A 61 18.03 8.21 9.16
N PRO A 62 18.15 7.42 8.07
CA PRO A 62 17.21 6.36 7.75
C PRO A 62 17.01 5.41 8.94
N LYS A 63 15.85 4.74 9.02
CA LYS A 63 15.46 3.89 10.15
C LYS A 63 15.37 4.60 11.53
N TYR A 64 15.63 5.90 11.63
CA TYR A 64 15.53 6.59 12.93
C TYR A 64 14.08 6.70 13.41
N LEU A 65 13.17 7.00 12.49
CA LEU A 65 11.74 7.13 12.77
C LEU A 65 10.92 6.56 11.60
N VAL A 66 10.21 5.47 11.85
CA VAL A 66 9.25 4.88 10.90
C VAL A 66 7.84 5.28 11.31
N HIS A 67 7.00 5.65 10.35
CA HIS A 67 5.58 5.93 10.57
C HIS A 67 4.79 4.73 10.06
N ILE A 68 3.89 4.20 10.88
CA ILE A 68 2.94 3.15 10.51
C ILE A 68 1.51 3.70 10.61
N ASP A 69 0.65 3.28 9.69
CA ASP A 69 -0.75 3.72 9.56
C ASP A 69 -1.48 2.78 8.59
N THR A 70 -2.78 2.58 8.82
CA THR A 70 -3.61 1.69 8.00
C THR A 70 -4.46 2.53 7.03
N ASN A 71 -4.62 2.07 5.77
CA ASN A 71 -5.41 2.77 4.78
C ASN A 71 -6.76 2.11 4.51
N HIS A 72 -7.83 2.85 4.81
CA HIS A 72 -9.19 2.32 4.76
C HIS A 72 -9.98 2.71 3.49
N LYS A 73 -9.32 3.23 2.45
CA LYS A 73 -9.99 3.84 1.28
C LYS A 73 -10.79 2.87 0.42
N LEU A 74 -10.51 1.57 0.49
CA LEU A 74 -11.15 0.55 -0.34
C LEU A 74 -11.92 -0.52 0.46
N ILE A 75 -12.01 -0.38 1.79
CA ILE A 75 -12.56 -1.42 2.70
C ILE A 75 -13.93 -1.95 2.28
N ARG A 76 -14.80 -1.10 1.76
CA ARG A 76 -16.21 -1.44 1.47
C ARG A 76 -16.37 -2.46 0.34
N SER A 77 -15.73 -2.20 -0.79
CA SER A 77 -15.89 -2.99 -2.03
C SER A 77 -14.77 -4.01 -2.20
N CYS A 78 -13.71 -3.79 -1.45
CA CYS A 78 -12.44 -4.44 -1.51
C CYS A 78 -12.10 -4.71 -0.06
N THR A 79 -12.58 -5.83 0.42
CA THR A 79 -12.07 -6.56 1.56
C THR A 79 -10.62 -7.02 1.28
N LEU A 80 -9.79 -6.13 0.71
CA LEU A 80 -8.38 -6.31 0.35
C LEU A 80 -7.48 -6.03 1.55
N GLU A 81 -8.00 -6.28 2.75
CA GLU A 81 -7.25 -6.98 3.79
C GLU A 81 -7.61 -8.46 3.68
N HIS A 82 -7.43 -9.06 2.50
CA HIS A 82 -7.53 -10.51 2.39
C HIS A 82 -6.17 -11.10 2.71
N HIS A 83 -5.86 -11.08 3.99
CA HIS A 83 -5.11 -12.15 4.60
C HIS A 83 -5.84 -12.45 5.90
N ASP A 84 -6.15 -13.73 6.09
CA ASP A 84 -6.75 -14.28 7.28
C ASP A 84 -6.43 -13.46 8.54
N ASN A 85 -7.43 -13.26 9.38
CA ASN A 85 -7.22 -13.01 10.81
C ASN A 85 -6.55 -14.20 11.53
N CYS A 86 -5.70 -14.96 10.82
CA CYS A 86 -4.84 -16.03 11.30
C CYS A 86 -3.74 -16.29 10.24
N SER A 87 -2.49 -15.91 10.55
CA SER A 87 -1.22 -16.24 9.87
C SER A 87 -0.63 -15.30 8.79
N SER A 88 -1.38 -14.70 7.86
CA SER A 88 -0.77 -14.00 6.70
C SER A 88 -0.72 -12.47 6.82
N THR A 89 -1.63 -11.85 7.57
CA THR A 89 -1.44 -10.47 8.06
C THR A 89 -0.32 -10.44 9.08
N THR A 90 -0.13 -11.55 9.80
CA THR A 90 1.02 -11.83 10.65
C THR A 90 2.33 -11.92 9.86
N LEU A 91 2.31 -12.19 8.54
CA LEU A 91 3.52 -12.18 7.68
C LEU A 91 3.87 -10.78 7.15
N ALA A 92 2.89 -10.00 6.71
CA ALA A 92 3.13 -8.59 6.34
C ALA A 92 3.45 -7.73 7.57
N PHE A 93 2.77 -8.01 8.68
CA PHE A 93 3.09 -7.43 9.97
C PHE A 93 4.40 -7.99 10.52
N SER A 94 4.75 -9.27 10.35
CA SER A 94 6.08 -9.77 10.78
C SER A 94 7.24 -9.28 9.92
N GLU A 95 7.06 -9.06 8.61
CA GLU A 95 8.02 -8.34 7.76
C GLU A 95 8.11 -6.86 8.16
N SER A 96 6.99 -6.24 8.54
CA SER A 96 7.00 -4.89 9.12
C SER A 96 7.67 -4.86 10.50
N LEU A 97 7.50 -5.90 11.32
CA LEU A 97 8.08 -6.04 12.65
C LEU A 97 9.58 -6.33 12.56
N SER A 98 10.03 -7.16 11.61
CA SER A 98 11.46 -7.41 11.38
C SER A 98 12.18 -6.12 10.95
N ASN A 99 11.57 -5.33 10.07
CA ASN A 99 12.06 -3.98 9.76
C ASN A 99 11.97 -2.99 10.94
N SER A 100 11.02 -3.21 11.86
CA SER A 100 10.85 -2.37 13.07
C SER A 100 11.93 -2.66 14.12
N LEU A 101 12.48 -3.88 14.17
CA LEU A 101 13.57 -4.22 15.09
C LEU A 101 14.83 -3.38 14.81
N ASP A 102 15.18 -3.19 13.53
CA ASP A 102 16.29 -2.34 13.08
C ASP A 102 16.01 -0.83 13.21
N THR A 103 14.75 -0.46 13.46
CA THR A 103 14.30 0.93 13.54
C THR A 103 14.46 1.49 14.95
N HIS A 104 15.03 2.68 15.11
CA HIS A 104 15.21 3.29 16.44
C HIS A 104 13.87 3.63 17.12
N SER A 105 12.94 4.25 16.38
CA SER A 105 11.63 4.63 16.88
C SER A 105 10.53 4.38 15.84
N VAL A 106 9.39 3.89 16.29
CA VAL A 106 8.16 3.78 15.49
C VAL A 106 7.16 4.82 15.99
N ARG A 107 6.46 5.47 15.06
CA ARG A 107 5.31 6.33 15.33
C ARG A 107 4.07 5.73 14.71
N ALA A 108 3.02 5.65 15.52
CA ALA A 108 1.69 5.22 15.11
C ALA A 108 0.63 6.14 15.72
N ASP A 109 -0.60 6.02 15.25
CA ASP A 109 -1.73 6.63 15.95
C ASP A 109 -2.13 5.80 17.19
N HIS A 110 -3.28 6.12 17.79
CA HIS A 110 -3.77 5.43 18.99
C HIS A 110 -4.61 4.17 18.65
N GLY A 111 -4.37 3.55 17.49
CA GLY A 111 -5.03 2.30 17.10
C GLY A 111 -4.63 1.12 17.98
N VAL A 112 -5.61 0.28 18.31
CA VAL A 112 -5.39 -0.97 19.08
C VAL A 112 -4.57 -1.99 18.27
N GLU A 113 -4.62 -1.91 16.94
CA GLU A 113 -3.81 -2.69 16.02
C GLU A 113 -2.30 -2.42 16.18
N ASN A 114 -1.93 -1.24 16.70
CA ASN A 114 -0.54 -0.84 16.90
C ASN A 114 0.02 -1.29 18.26
N PHE A 115 -0.80 -1.88 19.13
CA PHE A 115 -0.38 -2.33 20.46
C PHE A 115 0.75 -3.37 20.37
N GLY A 116 0.64 -4.33 19.45
CA GLY A 116 1.68 -5.35 19.29
C GLY A 116 3.03 -4.77 18.84
N VAL A 117 3.02 -3.77 17.96
CA VAL A 117 4.25 -3.05 17.58
C VAL A 117 4.81 -2.29 18.78
N ALA A 118 3.96 -1.65 19.58
CA ALA A 118 4.37 -0.93 20.77
C ALA A 118 5.04 -1.86 21.79
N GLU A 119 4.42 -3.00 22.08
CA GLU A 119 4.96 -4.01 22.99
C GLU A 119 6.31 -4.55 22.52
N LEU A 120 6.45 -4.87 21.23
CA LEU A 120 7.70 -5.32 20.66
C LEU A 120 8.80 -4.26 20.78
N MET A 121 8.51 -3.01 20.38
CA MET A 121 9.48 -1.91 20.41
C MET A 121 9.93 -1.56 21.84
N LEU A 122 9.03 -1.68 22.83
CA LEU A 122 9.35 -1.48 24.24
C LEU A 122 10.19 -2.65 24.80
N THR A 123 9.92 -3.87 24.36
CA THR A 123 10.67 -5.06 24.76
C THR A 123 12.10 -5.03 24.23
N VAL A 124 12.26 -4.70 22.95
CA VAL A 124 13.54 -4.79 22.24
C VAL A 124 14.45 -3.59 22.52
N ARG A 125 13.89 -2.37 22.61
CA ARG A 125 14.68 -1.13 22.82
C ARG A 125 14.52 -0.52 24.20
N GLY A 126 13.73 -1.13 25.08
CA GLY A 126 13.48 -0.68 26.44
C GLY A 126 12.49 0.50 26.53
N PRO A 127 11.82 0.68 27.68
CA PRO A 127 10.75 1.68 27.85
C PRO A 127 11.24 3.14 27.87
N ASN A 128 12.53 3.38 28.13
CA ASN A 128 13.09 4.72 28.27
C ASN A 128 13.64 5.32 26.95
N SER A 129 13.61 4.57 25.85
CA SER A 129 14.28 4.93 24.58
C SER A 129 13.44 5.79 23.63
N ARG A 130 12.17 6.09 23.98
CA ARG A 130 11.19 6.67 23.02
C ARG A 130 11.07 5.80 21.75
N SER A 131 11.18 4.49 21.90
CA SER A 131 11.09 3.51 20.81
C SER A 131 9.71 3.44 20.17
N PHE A 132 8.65 3.78 20.91
CA PHE A 132 7.31 3.93 20.37
C PHE A 132 6.74 5.31 20.71
N ILE A 133 6.18 5.97 19.70
CA ILE A 133 5.58 7.30 19.80
C ILE A 133 4.13 7.19 19.36
N SER A 134 3.19 7.16 20.31
CA SER A 134 1.78 7.34 20.02
C SER A 134 1.43 8.83 19.95
N GLY A 135 0.60 9.21 18.99
CA GLY A 135 0.21 10.60 18.79
C GLY A 135 -1.15 10.73 18.14
N LYS A 136 -1.72 11.93 18.17
CA LYS A 136 -2.89 12.24 17.32
C LYS A 136 -2.48 12.14 15.86
N SER A 137 -3.39 11.66 15.01
CA SER A 137 -3.20 11.49 13.55
C SER A 137 -2.59 12.73 12.86
N VAL A 138 -2.85 13.96 13.36
CA VAL A 138 -2.23 15.20 12.89
C VAL A 138 -0.68 15.26 12.96
N HIS A 139 -0.04 14.32 13.68
CA HIS A 139 1.41 14.16 13.75
C HIS A 139 1.97 13.12 12.75
N ASN A 140 1.10 12.37 12.06
CA ASN A 140 1.39 11.35 11.04
C ASN A 140 1.36 11.92 9.61
N GLN A 141 1.67 13.20 9.46
CA GLN A 141 1.56 13.93 8.18
C GLN A 141 2.36 13.32 7.03
N ARG A 142 3.45 12.59 7.34
CA ARG A 142 4.30 11.96 6.32
C ARG A 142 3.61 10.75 5.69
N ILE A 143 3.05 9.88 6.51
CA ILE A 143 2.29 8.73 6.01
C ILE A 143 0.94 9.16 5.42
N GLU A 144 0.28 10.18 5.98
CA GLU A 144 -0.89 10.80 5.33
C GLU A 144 -0.58 11.42 3.96
N ARG A 145 0.63 11.97 3.79
CA ARG A 145 1.07 12.50 2.48
C ARG A 145 1.32 11.35 1.51
N LEU A 146 1.99 10.29 1.95
CA LEU A 146 2.17 9.08 1.15
C LEU A 146 0.82 8.50 0.73
N TRP A 147 -0.15 8.40 1.65
CA TRP A 147 -1.50 7.93 1.34
C TRP A 147 -2.22 8.80 0.32
N ARG A 148 -2.00 10.12 0.32
CA ARG A 148 -2.49 10.99 -0.76
C ARG A 148 -1.85 10.67 -2.11
N ASP A 149 -0.56 10.39 -2.13
CA ASP A 149 0.14 10.04 -3.38
C ASP A 149 -0.28 8.65 -3.89
N VAL A 150 -0.48 7.67 -2.99
CA VAL A 150 -1.07 6.35 -3.29
C VAL A 150 -2.51 6.49 -3.80
N TRP A 151 -3.32 7.33 -3.16
CA TRP A 151 -4.70 7.60 -3.60
C TRP A 151 -4.73 8.14 -5.02
N MET A 152 -3.96 9.19 -5.26
CA MET A 152 -3.91 9.80 -6.58
C MET A 152 -3.44 8.77 -7.61
N ALA A 153 -2.28 8.13 -7.40
CA ALA A 153 -1.65 7.30 -8.41
C ALA A 153 -2.29 5.92 -8.62
N VAL A 154 -2.91 5.34 -7.59
CA VAL A 154 -3.34 3.94 -7.57
C VAL A 154 -4.80 3.79 -7.16
N THR A 155 -5.13 4.02 -5.87
CA THR A 155 -6.40 3.52 -5.31
C THR A 155 -7.63 4.28 -5.79
N SER A 156 -7.49 5.52 -6.26
CA SER A 156 -8.61 6.29 -6.84
C SER A 156 -9.26 5.61 -8.05
N ILE A 157 -8.47 4.91 -8.88
CA ILE A 157 -8.98 4.21 -10.07
C ILE A 157 -9.88 3.05 -9.66
N PHE A 158 -9.38 2.21 -8.75
CA PHE A 158 -10.13 1.08 -8.21
C PHE A 158 -11.37 1.56 -7.47
N TYR A 159 -11.26 2.64 -6.69
CA TYR A 159 -12.40 3.24 -6.01
C TYR A 159 -13.52 3.60 -7.01
N ILE A 160 -13.19 4.29 -8.11
CA ILE A 160 -14.17 4.69 -9.13
C ILE A 160 -14.81 3.47 -9.80
N VAL A 161 -14.02 2.48 -10.19
CA VAL A 161 -14.52 1.28 -10.89
C VAL A 161 -15.44 0.46 -10.00
N LEU A 162 -15.06 0.25 -8.74
CA LEU A 162 -15.83 -0.53 -7.79
C LEU A 162 -17.13 0.17 -7.41
N HIS A 163 -17.10 1.50 -7.21
CA HIS A 163 -18.33 2.27 -6.98
C HIS A 163 -19.25 2.24 -8.21
N SER A 164 -18.70 2.34 -9.42
CA SER A 164 -19.48 2.17 -10.65
C SER A 164 -20.14 0.79 -10.74
N LEU A 165 -19.44 -0.27 -10.33
CA LEU A 165 -20.03 -1.61 -10.28
C LEU A 165 -21.12 -1.75 -9.22
N GLU A 166 -20.97 -1.09 -8.06
CA GLU A 166 -22.03 -1.03 -7.03
C GLU A 166 -23.25 -0.26 -7.53
N ASP A 167 -23.04 0.94 -8.11
CA ASP A 167 -24.10 1.81 -8.61
C ASP A 167 -24.89 1.16 -9.76
N GLU A 168 -24.23 0.33 -10.57
CA GLU A 168 -24.86 -0.44 -11.66
C GLU A 168 -25.50 -1.76 -11.18
N GLY A 169 -25.36 -2.11 -9.90
CA GLY A 169 -25.92 -3.33 -9.32
C GLY A 169 -25.15 -4.61 -9.69
N HIS A 170 -23.94 -4.49 -10.22
CA HIS A 170 -23.07 -5.63 -10.55
C HIS A 170 -22.23 -6.10 -9.37
N LEU A 171 -21.93 -5.23 -8.40
CA LEU A 171 -21.23 -5.55 -7.16
C LEU A 171 -22.15 -5.29 -5.97
N ASP A 172 -22.40 -6.32 -5.17
CA ASP A 172 -23.08 -6.20 -3.88
C ASP A 172 -22.07 -6.56 -2.78
N PRO A 173 -21.61 -5.61 -1.96
CA PRO A 173 -20.69 -5.86 -0.85
C PRO A 173 -21.22 -6.85 0.20
N SER A 174 -22.52 -7.14 0.21
CA SER A 174 -23.14 -8.13 1.10
C SER A 174 -23.15 -9.54 0.50
N ASN A 175 -22.86 -9.69 -0.79
CA ASN A 175 -22.87 -10.95 -1.51
C ASN A 175 -21.46 -11.55 -1.58
N SER A 176 -21.25 -12.69 -0.91
CA SER A 176 -19.96 -13.38 -0.86
C SER A 176 -19.43 -13.79 -2.23
N THR A 177 -20.29 -14.11 -3.19
CA THR A 177 -19.90 -14.47 -4.56
C THR A 177 -19.39 -13.25 -5.32
N HIS A 178 -20.06 -12.09 -5.14
CA HIS A 178 -19.62 -10.84 -5.77
C HIS A 178 -18.28 -10.39 -5.18
N LEU A 179 -18.10 -10.49 -3.87
CA LEU A 179 -16.84 -10.20 -3.19
C LEU A 179 -15.72 -11.16 -3.62
N PHE A 180 -16.01 -12.46 -3.75
CA PHE A 180 -15.05 -13.44 -4.25
C PHE A 180 -14.56 -13.07 -5.66
N CYS A 181 -15.48 -12.80 -6.59
CA CYS A 181 -15.13 -12.37 -7.95
C CYS A 181 -14.36 -11.05 -7.96
N CYS A 182 -14.72 -10.14 -7.06
CA CYS A 182 -14.03 -8.86 -6.89
C CYS A 182 -12.58 -9.07 -6.47
N HIS A 183 -12.34 -9.88 -5.44
CA HIS A 183 -10.98 -10.20 -4.97
C HIS A 183 -10.17 -10.91 -6.04
N TYR A 184 -10.76 -11.90 -6.71
CA TYR A 184 -10.10 -12.66 -7.78
C TYR A 184 -9.50 -11.74 -8.86
N VAL A 185 -10.25 -10.72 -9.28
CA VAL A 185 -9.84 -9.81 -10.36
C VAL A 185 -9.02 -8.62 -9.85
N PHE A 186 -9.52 -7.92 -8.82
CA PHE A 186 -8.97 -6.62 -8.45
C PHE A 186 -7.81 -6.70 -7.45
N LEU A 187 -7.70 -7.74 -6.63
CA LEU A 187 -6.56 -7.91 -5.71
C LEU A 187 -5.21 -8.01 -6.45
N PRO A 188 -5.01 -8.92 -7.43
CA PRO A 188 -3.73 -9.01 -8.14
C PRO A 188 -3.41 -7.73 -8.92
N ARG A 189 -4.43 -7.06 -9.49
CA ARG A 189 -4.28 -5.77 -10.18
C ARG A 189 -3.85 -4.65 -9.25
N LEU A 190 -4.48 -4.56 -8.07
CA LEU A 190 -4.14 -3.57 -7.07
C LEU A 190 -2.71 -3.80 -6.58
N GLN A 191 -2.35 -5.04 -6.26
CA GLN A 191 -1.00 -5.41 -5.82
C GLN A 191 0.06 -5.06 -6.87
N HIS A 192 -0.22 -5.34 -8.14
CA HIS A 192 0.66 -4.94 -9.24
C HIS A 192 0.82 -3.42 -9.33
N SER A 193 -0.29 -2.67 -9.24
CA SER A 193 -0.27 -1.21 -9.32
C SER A 193 0.46 -0.58 -8.13
N LEU A 194 0.28 -1.12 -6.93
CA LEU A 194 1.02 -0.72 -5.72
C LEU A 194 2.52 -1.02 -5.85
N LYS A 195 2.90 -2.18 -6.41
CA LYS A 195 4.30 -2.51 -6.70
C LYS A 195 4.92 -1.51 -7.67
N VAL A 196 4.25 -1.22 -8.80
CA VAL A 196 4.72 -0.24 -9.78
C VAL A 196 4.84 1.15 -9.15
N PHE A 197 3.87 1.55 -8.32
CA PHE A 197 3.93 2.80 -7.58
C PHE A 197 5.14 2.84 -6.64
N ARG A 198 5.34 1.82 -5.81
CA ARG A 198 6.46 1.72 -4.87
C ARG A 198 7.78 1.83 -5.62
N ASP A 199 7.98 1.01 -6.65
CA ASP A 199 9.25 0.99 -7.38
C ASP A 199 9.54 2.35 -8.06
N GLY A 200 8.51 3.05 -8.53
CA GLY A 200 8.62 4.41 -9.07
C GLY A 200 8.82 5.48 -7.99
N TRP A 201 8.17 5.31 -6.84
CA TRP A 201 8.26 6.21 -5.69
C TRP A 201 9.65 6.12 -5.05
N ASP A 202 10.20 4.94 -4.82
CA ASP A 202 11.51 4.82 -4.16
C ASP A 202 12.66 5.35 -5.03
N ASN A 203 12.41 5.50 -6.33
CA ASN A 203 13.33 6.05 -7.31
C ASN A 203 12.95 7.46 -7.81
N HIS A 204 11.94 8.11 -7.21
CA HIS A 204 11.56 9.46 -7.63
C HIS A 204 12.51 10.52 -7.06
N PRO A 205 13.02 11.46 -7.88
CA PRO A 205 13.90 12.51 -7.38
C PRO A 205 13.13 13.54 -6.54
N LEU A 206 13.66 13.82 -5.35
CA LEU A 206 13.12 14.80 -4.41
C LEU A 206 13.84 16.15 -4.53
N ARG A 207 13.11 17.18 -4.94
CA ARG A 207 13.69 18.52 -5.14
C ARG A 207 14.30 19.12 -3.85
N THR A 208 13.72 18.84 -2.70
CA THR A 208 14.23 19.36 -1.41
C THR A 208 15.50 18.66 -0.96
N GLU A 209 15.73 17.45 -1.45
CA GLU A 209 16.86 16.59 -1.11
C GLU A 209 17.87 16.56 -2.26
N GLN A 210 18.14 17.73 -2.88
CA GLN A 210 19.11 17.87 -3.98
C GLN A 210 18.85 16.93 -5.19
N ASN A 211 17.59 16.55 -5.43
CA ASN A 211 17.16 15.57 -6.44
C ASN A 211 17.61 14.13 -6.20
N MET A 212 18.01 13.80 -4.97
CA MET A 212 18.27 12.42 -4.58
C MET A 212 16.95 11.65 -4.50
N THR A 213 17.00 10.36 -4.80
CA THR A 213 15.85 9.45 -4.64
C THR A 213 15.78 8.93 -3.21
N PRO A 214 14.60 8.48 -2.73
CA PRO A 214 14.50 7.76 -1.45
C PRO A 214 15.53 6.64 -1.29
N ASN A 215 15.73 5.80 -2.31
CA ASN A 215 16.75 4.73 -2.28
C ASN A 215 18.18 5.27 -2.16
N GLN A 216 18.51 6.39 -2.83
CA GLN A 216 19.83 7.01 -2.67
C GLN A 216 20.03 7.53 -1.26
N MET A 217 19.03 8.24 -0.71
CA MET A 217 19.08 8.75 0.66
C MET A 217 19.20 7.63 1.69
N TRP A 218 18.49 6.51 1.47
CA TRP A 218 18.61 5.31 2.30
C TRP A 218 20.04 4.79 2.30
N ALA A 219 20.59 4.48 1.13
CA ALA A 219 21.93 3.93 0.99
C ALA A 219 23.02 4.86 1.55
N MET A 220 22.90 6.17 1.33
CA MET A 220 23.84 7.14 1.92
C MET A 220 23.69 7.21 3.44
N GLY A 221 22.46 7.19 3.95
CA GLY A 221 22.24 7.30 5.39
C GLY A 221 22.72 6.06 6.15
N GLU A 222 22.56 4.86 5.59
CA GLU A 222 23.15 3.63 6.16
C GLU A 222 24.69 3.70 6.21
N LEU A 223 25.33 4.28 5.19
CA LEU A 223 26.79 4.44 5.15
C LEU A 223 27.30 5.45 6.18
N HIS A 224 26.60 6.57 6.36
CA HIS A 224 27.08 7.69 7.18
C HIS A 224 26.66 7.58 8.66
N ASN A 225 25.49 7.00 8.94
CA ASN A 225 24.91 6.93 10.29
C ASN A 225 24.13 5.61 10.46
N PRO A 226 24.82 4.46 10.53
CA PRO A 226 24.16 3.18 10.77
C PRO A 226 23.50 3.17 12.14
N ILE A 227 22.27 2.65 12.20
CA ILE A 227 21.61 2.35 13.47
C ILE A 227 22.11 0.98 13.90
N HIS A 228 22.67 0.88 15.10
CA HIS A 228 23.06 -0.41 15.66
C HIS A 228 21.83 -1.26 15.95
N ASP A 229 21.90 -2.52 15.55
CA ASP A 229 20.91 -3.52 15.88
C ASP A 229 20.83 -3.69 17.41
N PRO A 230 19.63 -3.98 17.94
CA PRO A 230 19.50 -4.37 19.34
C PRO A 230 20.37 -5.61 19.61
N ASP A 231 20.96 -5.70 20.81
CA ASP A 231 21.93 -6.74 21.17
C ASP A 231 21.38 -8.15 20.87
N ASP A 232 22.15 -8.97 20.13
CA ASP A 232 21.78 -10.33 19.66
C ASP A 232 21.45 -11.30 20.82
N THR A 233 21.70 -10.89 22.07
CA THR A 233 21.41 -11.64 23.29
C THR A 233 19.95 -11.53 23.74
N LEU A 234 19.18 -10.60 23.17
CA LEU A 234 17.75 -10.45 23.46
C LEU A 234 16.98 -11.63 22.85
N GLN A 235 16.59 -12.59 23.69
CA GLN A 235 15.56 -13.57 23.34
C GLN A 235 14.27 -12.78 23.06
N ILE A 236 14.01 -12.50 21.78
CA ILE A 236 12.73 -11.93 21.35
C ILE A 236 11.67 -12.92 21.82
N PRO A 237 10.77 -12.53 22.76
CA PRO A 237 9.71 -13.43 23.19
C PRO A 237 8.91 -13.82 21.95
N TYR A 238 8.61 -15.12 21.81
CA TYR A 238 7.55 -15.51 20.90
C TYR A 238 6.26 -14.94 21.47
N ILE A 239 5.85 -13.77 20.96
CA ILE A 239 4.59 -13.16 21.35
C ILE A 239 3.52 -13.92 20.59
N ASP A 240 2.80 -14.79 21.30
CA ASP A 240 1.59 -15.40 20.80
C ASP A 240 0.49 -14.33 20.77
N TRP A 241 0.41 -13.65 19.62
CA TRP A 241 -0.53 -12.58 19.34
C TRP A 241 -2.00 -13.02 19.45
N GLU A 242 -2.27 -14.33 19.38
CA GLU A 242 -3.61 -14.90 19.57
C GLU A 242 -3.88 -15.23 21.05
N ALA A 243 -2.86 -15.60 21.82
CA ALA A 243 -2.98 -15.95 23.25
C ALA A 243 -2.73 -14.80 24.23
N SER A 244 -2.42 -13.58 23.77
CA SER A 244 -2.17 -12.40 24.64
C SER A 244 -3.42 -11.93 25.43
N GLY A 245 -4.56 -12.64 25.32
CA GLY A 245 -5.54 -12.71 26.40
C GLY A 245 -6.32 -11.43 26.68
N HIS A 246 -6.50 -10.54 25.71
CA HIS A 246 -7.47 -9.46 25.88
C HIS A 246 -8.87 -9.97 25.56
N LEU A 247 -9.67 -10.08 26.63
CA LEU A 247 -11.13 -10.14 26.57
C LEU A 247 -11.60 -9.15 25.50
N ARG A 248 -12.43 -9.63 24.58
CA ARG A 248 -13.18 -8.84 23.60
C ARG A 248 -14.07 -7.84 24.34
N GLU A 249 -13.51 -6.81 24.96
CA GLU A 249 -14.25 -5.59 25.20
C GLU A 249 -14.52 -5.02 23.81
N GLU A 250 -15.82 -4.96 23.50
CA GLU A 250 -16.43 -4.64 22.21
C GLU A 250 -15.47 -3.95 21.24
N GLN A 251 -14.96 -4.74 20.30
CA GLN A 251 -14.07 -4.31 19.24
C GLN A 251 -14.68 -3.11 18.52
N SER A 252 -14.17 -1.90 18.80
CA SER A 252 -14.42 -0.70 17.99
C SER A 252 -13.66 -0.74 16.65
N GLY A 253 -12.91 -1.82 16.39
CA GLY A 253 -12.25 -2.07 15.11
C GLY A 253 -13.24 -2.54 14.05
N ILE A 254 -13.00 -2.18 12.79
CA ILE A 254 -13.78 -2.69 11.66
C ILE A 254 -13.52 -4.19 11.56
N VAL A 255 -14.51 -5.01 11.93
CA VAL A 255 -14.43 -6.47 11.75
C VAL A 255 -14.71 -6.78 10.29
N VAL A 256 -13.66 -7.21 9.60
CA VAL A 256 -13.69 -7.54 8.18
C VAL A 256 -14.15 -9.01 8.00
N PRO A 257 -15.28 -9.30 7.35
CA PRO A 257 -15.79 -10.66 7.20
C PRO A 257 -14.94 -11.50 6.23
N VAL A 258 -14.60 -12.72 6.65
CA VAL A 258 -13.83 -13.68 5.82
C VAL A 258 -14.67 -14.12 4.63
N THR A 259 -14.23 -13.77 3.41
CA THR A 259 -14.88 -14.21 2.16
C THR A 259 -14.42 -15.62 1.83
N ARG A 260 -15.25 -16.63 2.09
CA ARG A 260 -14.96 -18.01 1.66
C ARG A 260 -15.16 -18.16 0.16
N SER A 261 -14.30 -18.94 -0.48
CA SER A 261 -14.50 -19.34 -1.89
C SER A 261 -15.87 -20.03 -2.03
N PRO A 262 -16.75 -19.58 -2.94
CA PRO A 262 -18.00 -20.27 -3.25
C PRO A 262 -17.77 -21.50 -4.14
N LEU A 263 -16.55 -21.67 -4.66
CA LEU A 263 -16.17 -22.73 -5.60
C LEU A 263 -15.43 -23.87 -4.92
N SER A 264 -15.69 -25.09 -5.40
CA SER A 264 -14.83 -26.27 -5.16
C SER A 264 -13.50 -26.15 -5.89
N ASP A 265 -12.52 -26.98 -5.53
CA ASP A 265 -11.18 -26.97 -6.14
C ASP A 265 -11.23 -27.18 -7.66
N GLN A 266 -12.08 -28.08 -8.16
CA GLN A 266 -12.24 -28.32 -9.60
C GLN A 266 -12.83 -27.10 -10.33
N GLN A 267 -13.80 -26.42 -9.71
CA GLN A 267 -14.39 -25.19 -10.27
C GLN A 267 -13.38 -24.04 -10.23
N MET A 268 -12.54 -23.97 -9.20
CA MET A 268 -11.45 -23.00 -9.09
C MET A 268 -10.40 -23.21 -10.19
N GLU A 269 -10.00 -24.46 -10.45
CA GLU A 269 -9.11 -24.80 -11.58
C GLU A 269 -9.74 -24.40 -12.91
N HIS A 270 -11.03 -24.66 -13.10
CA HIS A 270 -11.74 -24.25 -14.30
C HIS A 270 -11.80 -22.73 -14.46
N LEU A 271 -12.03 -21.98 -13.38
CA LEU A 271 -11.98 -20.52 -13.38
C LEU A 271 -10.58 -20.00 -13.80
N ASN A 272 -9.52 -20.51 -13.15
CA ASN A 272 -8.13 -20.14 -13.44
C ASN A 272 -7.70 -20.47 -14.87
N ALA A 273 -8.24 -21.54 -15.45
CA ALA A 273 -7.95 -21.91 -16.83
C ALA A 273 -8.62 -20.99 -17.87
N ASN A 274 -9.72 -20.33 -17.51
CA ASN A 274 -10.53 -19.54 -18.45
C ASN A 274 -10.37 -18.03 -18.28
N ILE A 275 -10.03 -17.57 -17.08
CA ILE A 275 -9.96 -16.14 -16.77
C ILE A 275 -8.61 -15.83 -16.15
N ASP A 276 -7.78 -15.10 -16.89
CA ASP A 276 -6.61 -14.46 -16.31
C ASP A 276 -7.00 -13.06 -15.78
N PRO A 277 -6.93 -12.82 -14.45
CA PRO A 277 -7.30 -11.53 -13.87
C PRO A 277 -6.38 -10.39 -14.33
N MET A 278 -5.20 -10.69 -14.87
CA MET A 278 -4.20 -9.71 -15.33
C MET A 278 -4.30 -9.35 -16.82
N LEU A 279 -5.32 -9.84 -17.54
CA LEU A 279 -5.53 -9.48 -18.95
C LEU A 279 -5.59 -7.96 -19.19
N PRO A 280 -5.11 -7.44 -20.32
CA PRO A 280 -5.29 -6.03 -20.65
C PRO A 280 -6.77 -5.63 -20.62
N SER A 281 -7.07 -4.48 -20.01
CA SER A 281 -8.44 -3.98 -19.92
C SER A 281 -8.46 -2.46 -20.05
N ASP A 282 -9.29 -1.98 -20.97
CA ASP A 282 -9.56 -0.55 -21.17
C ASP A 282 -10.55 0.01 -20.13
N SER A 283 -11.16 -0.88 -19.34
CA SER A 283 -12.13 -0.56 -18.28
C SER A 283 -11.57 -0.84 -16.88
N PHE A 284 -10.24 -0.85 -16.75
CA PHE A 284 -9.53 -1.07 -15.49
C PHE A 284 -9.89 -2.38 -14.76
N GLY A 285 -10.30 -3.40 -15.50
CA GLY A 285 -10.67 -4.73 -14.99
C GLY A 285 -12.17 -4.96 -14.80
N LYS A 286 -13.02 -3.97 -15.08
CA LYS A 286 -14.47 -4.09 -14.98
C LYS A 286 -15.04 -5.19 -15.88
N ASP A 287 -14.63 -5.19 -17.15
CA ASP A 287 -14.96 -6.23 -18.14
C ASP A 287 -14.57 -7.64 -17.68
N ILE A 288 -13.39 -7.80 -17.10
CA ILE A 288 -12.89 -9.08 -16.59
C ILE A 288 -13.71 -9.51 -15.38
N TYR A 289 -14.01 -8.59 -14.46
CA TYR A 289 -14.89 -8.85 -13.32
C TYR A 289 -16.27 -9.35 -13.76
N LEU A 290 -16.90 -8.71 -14.76
CA LEU A 290 -18.21 -9.12 -15.24
C LEU A 290 -18.18 -10.52 -15.87
N ASN A 291 -17.10 -10.84 -16.60
CA ASN A 291 -16.89 -12.18 -17.13
C ASN A 291 -16.68 -13.22 -16.03
N THR A 292 -15.89 -12.89 -15.00
CA THR A 292 -15.69 -13.72 -13.81
C THR A 292 -17.02 -13.98 -13.11
N LEU A 293 -17.78 -12.94 -12.81
CA LEU A 293 -19.06 -13.05 -12.13
C LEU A 293 -20.02 -13.95 -12.92
N ARG A 294 -20.10 -13.77 -14.24
CA ARG A 294 -20.94 -14.61 -15.11
C ARG A 294 -20.52 -16.08 -15.07
N LEU A 295 -19.22 -16.36 -15.12
CA LEU A 295 -18.71 -17.73 -15.12
C LEU A 295 -18.92 -18.41 -13.77
N VAL A 296 -18.67 -17.69 -12.66
CA VAL A 296 -18.87 -18.21 -11.31
C VAL A 296 -20.36 -18.49 -11.06
N LEU A 297 -21.26 -17.57 -11.43
CA LEU A 297 -22.71 -17.78 -11.31
C LEU A 297 -23.25 -18.92 -12.19
N PHE A 298 -22.51 -19.35 -13.21
CA PHE A 298 -22.86 -20.53 -14.00
C PHE A 298 -22.41 -21.84 -13.33
N MET A 299 -21.35 -21.78 -12.50
CA MET A 299 -20.81 -22.93 -11.79
C MET A 299 -21.52 -23.21 -10.46
N THR A 300 -22.04 -22.17 -9.81
CA THR A 300 -22.72 -22.21 -8.48
C THR A 300 -24.22 -22.29 -8.62
#